data_AF-A0A2A2VQ16-F1
#
_entry.id   AF-A0A2A2VQ16-F1
#
_cell.length_a   1.000
_cell.length_b   1.000
_cell.length_c   1.000
_cell.angle_alpha   90.00
_cell.angle_beta   90.00
_cell.angle_gamma   90.00
#
_symmetry.space_group_name_H-M   'P 1'
#
loop_
_entity.id
_entity.type
_entity.pdbx_description
1 polymer ?
#
loop_
_entity_poly.entity_id
_entity_poly.type
_entity_poly.pdbx_seq_one_letter_code
_entity_poly.pdbx_strand_id
1 'polypeptide(L)'
;MKLQILHDIDDDGNEIVNVPLSKSTSFATLYLEDYNELMALGVSSRWTLNQGIVSICVPKRSCLSVARIITDAAGERVAYANGDKTDLRRSNLVFAGKGNSKIRARDFVVPTPRLYSKIEIQHVYKDKHGQTGTIAGSVMT
;
A
#
# COMPACT_ATOMS: atom_id res chain seq x y z
N MET A 1 -16.97 9.39 -0.41
CA MET A 1 -16.53 8.11 -1.03
C MET A 1 -15.88 7.31 0.08
N LYS A 2 -16.31 6.06 0.26
CA LYS A 2 -15.81 5.19 1.32
C LYS A 2 -14.77 4.25 0.74
N LEU A 3 -13.62 4.13 1.40
CA LEU A 3 -12.55 3.20 1.04
C LEU A 3 -12.50 2.14 2.13
N GLN A 4 -12.68 0.86 1.78
CA GLN A 4 -12.62 -0.23 2.74
C GLN A 4 -11.26 -0.90 2.68
N ILE A 5 -10.53 -0.86 3.80
CA ILE A 5 -9.29 -1.62 3.99
C ILE A 5 -9.65 -2.91 4.69
N LEU A 6 -9.39 -4.05 4.05
CA LEU A 6 -9.73 -5.35 4.61
C LEU A 6 -8.51 -5.92 5.36
N HIS A 7 -8.70 -6.26 6.62
CA HIS A 7 -7.71 -6.91 7.48
C HIS A 7 -7.98 -8.41 7.50
N ASP A 8 -6.92 -9.19 7.37
CA ASP A 8 -6.96 -10.64 7.29
C ASP A 8 -5.71 -11.26 7.93
N ILE A 9 -5.73 -12.56 8.13
CA ILE A 9 -4.56 -13.34 8.53
C ILE A 9 -4.20 -14.26 7.35
N ASP A 10 -2.95 -14.24 6.90
CA ASP A 10 -2.50 -15.14 5.84
C ASP A 10 -2.28 -16.58 6.32
N ASP A 11 -1.99 -17.50 5.40
CA ASP A 11 -1.82 -18.93 5.70
C ASP A 11 -0.66 -19.21 6.67
N ASP A 12 0.31 -18.29 6.77
CA ASP A 12 1.46 -18.34 7.66
C ASP A 12 1.17 -17.70 9.04
N GLY A 13 -0.03 -17.17 9.25
CA GLY A 13 -0.45 -16.52 10.49
C GLY A 13 -0.07 -15.05 10.60
N ASN A 14 0.38 -14.41 9.52
CA ASN A 14 0.76 -13.00 9.53
C ASN A 14 -0.47 -12.10 9.29
N GLU A 15 -0.52 -10.97 10.00
CA GLU A 15 -1.52 -9.94 9.75
C GLU A 15 -1.24 -9.24 8.42
N ILE A 16 -2.23 -9.29 7.53
CA ILE A 16 -2.18 -8.64 6.21
C ILE A 16 -3.33 -7.66 6.05
N VAL A 17 -3.12 -6.70 5.16
CA VAL A 17 -4.18 -5.81 4.70
C VAL A 17 -4.32 -5.87 3.19
N ASN A 18 -5.56 -5.75 2.74
CA ASN A 18 -5.92 -5.66 1.34
C ASN A 18 -6.44 -4.23 1.07
N VAL A 19 -5.65 -3.47 0.32
CA VAL A 19 -5.94 -2.07 -0.02
C VAL A 19 -6.57 -2.02 -1.42
N PRO A 20 -7.79 -1.50 -1.58
CA PRO A 20 -8.47 -1.48 -2.87
C PRO A 20 -7.75 -0.54 -3.84
N LEU A 21 -7.57 -1.00 -5.07
CA LEU A 21 -6.92 -0.23 -6.13
C LEU A 21 -7.95 0.62 -6.89
N SER A 22 -7.64 1.90 -7.06
CA SER A 22 -8.52 2.85 -7.75
C SER A 22 -8.84 2.37 -9.17
N LYS A 23 -10.13 2.43 -9.54
CA LYS A 23 -10.65 2.02 -10.85
C LYS A 23 -10.45 0.53 -11.17
N SER A 24 -10.25 -0.30 -10.15
CA SER A 24 -10.16 -1.75 -10.28
C SER A 24 -10.99 -2.45 -9.21
N THR A 25 -11.34 -3.72 -9.44
CA THR A 25 -11.86 -4.63 -8.41
C THR A 25 -10.75 -5.35 -7.66
N SER A 26 -9.49 -5.17 -8.07
CA SER A 26 -8.31 -5.75 -7.43
C SER A 26 -7.92 -5.02 -6.14
N PHE A 27 -7.20 -5.73 -5.29
CA PHE A 27 -6.57 -5.22 -4.07
C PHE A 27 -5.06 -5.33 -4.20
N ALA A 28 -4.33 -4.48 -3.48
CA ALA A 28 -2.94 -4.73 -3.17
C ALA A 28 -2.83 -5.31 -1.76
N THR A 29 -2.07 -6.38 -1.62
CA THR A 29 -1.91 -7.11 -0.36
C THR A 29 -0.53 -6.80 0.23
N LEU A 30 -0.45 -6.46 1.50
CA LEU A 30 0.80 -6.22 2.22
C LEU A 30 0.65 -6.57 3.69
N TYR A 31 1.77 -6.70 4.41
CA TYR A 31 1.73 -6.87 5.86
C TYR A 31 1.15 -5.64 6.55
N LEU A 32 0.43 -5.87 7.65
CA LEU A 32 -0.19 -4.80 8.44
C LEU A 32 0.86 -3.80 8.95
N GLU A 33 2.03 -4.29 9.36
CA GLU A 33 3.16 -3.45 9.79
C GLU A 33 3.61 -2.47 8.68
N ASP A 34 3.84 -2.98 7.47
CA ASP A 34 4.24 -2.16 6.31
C ASP A 34 3.14 -1.14 5.97
N TYR A 35 1.87 -1.51 6.06
CA TYR A 35 0.76 -0.57 5.85
C TYR A 35 0.74 0.55 6.87
N ASN A 36 0.90 0.23 8.15
CA ASN A 36 0.94 1.22 9.23
C ASN A 36 2.13 2.16 9.06
N GLU A 37 3.31 1.66 8.66
CA GLU A 37 4.48 2.48 8.33
C GLU A 37 4.16 3.47 7.20
N LEU A 38 3.53 3.01 6.11
CA LEU A 38 3.12 3.88 5.01
C LEU A 38 2.14 4.97 5.46
N MET A 39 1.15 4.63 6.29
CA MET A 39 0.19 5.60 6.81
C MET A 39 0.87 6.63 7.72
N ALA A 40 1.80 6.19 8.58
CA ALA A 40 2.57 7.08 9.44
C ALA A 40 3.48 8.04 8.65
N LEU A 41 3.97 7.62 7.49
CA LEU A 41 4.71 8.47 6.54
C LEU A 41 3.81 9.49 5.80
N GLY A 42 2.48 9.38 5.93
CA GLY A 42 1.53 10.23 5.23
C GLY A 42 1.25 9.80 3.79
N VAL A 43 1.52 8.53 3.45
CA VAL A 43 1.10 7.94 2.17
C VAL A 43 -0.42 7.86 2.12
N SER A 44 -1.03 8.33 1.04
CA SER A 44 -2.47 8.17 0.83
C SER A 44 -2.81 6.70 0.54
N SER A 45 -3.91 6.18 1.12
CA SER A 45 -4.46 4.85 0.78
C SER A 45 -5.12 4.80 -0.62
N ARG A 46 -5.15 5.90 -1.37
CA ARG A 46 -5.61 5.91 -2.77
C ARG A 46 -4.50 5.43 -3.70
N TRP A 47 -4.43 4.12 -3.86
CA TRP A 47 -3.44 3.51 -4.75
C TRP A 47 -4.05 3.28 -6.12
N THR A 48 -3.22 3.23 -7.14
CA THR A 48 -3.61 2.91 -8.52
C THR A 48 -2.66 1.88 -9.08
N LEU A 49 -3.19 0.91 -9.81
CA LEU A 49 -2.41 -0.03 -10.61
C LEU A 49 -2.29 0.51 -12.04
N ASN A 50 -1.07 0.86 -12.46
CA ASN A 50 -0.81 1.33 -13.82
C ASN A 50 0.36 0.57 -14.42
N GLN A 51 0.17 -0.04 -15.60
CA GLN A 51 1.18 -0.88 -16.27
C GLN A 51 1.77 -1.96 -15.35
N GLY A 52 0.91 -2.50 -14.47
CA GLY A 52 1.30 -3.48 -13.46
C GLY A 52 2.04 -2.90 -12.25
N ILE A 53 2.20 -1.59 -12.10
CA ILE A 53 2.85 -0.99 -10.94
C ILE A 53 1.80 -0.41 -10.02
N VAL A 54 1.73 -0.90 -8.79
CA VAL A 54 0.94 -0.25 -7.72
C VAL A 54 1.69 1.01 -7.29
N SER A 55 1.00 2.15 -7.40
CA SER A 55 1.59 3.46 -7.17
C SER A 55 0.65 4.42 -6.46
N ILE A 56 1.25 5.42 -5.81
CA ILE A 56 0.58 6.56 -5.22
C ILE A 56 0.88 7.82 -6.05
N CYS A 57 -0.08 8.74 -6.13
CA CYS A 57 0.15 10.05 -6.72
C CYS A 57 0.62 11.03 -5.64
N VAL A 58 1.77 11.66 -5.82
CA VAL A 58 2.27 12.72 -4.93
C VAL A 58 2.07 14.08 -5.62
N PRO A 59 1.53 15.10 -4.92
CA PRO A 59 1.36 16.43 -5.50
C PRO A 59 2.66 17.00 -6.08
N LYS A 60 2.55 17.65 -7.25
CA LYS A 60 3.69 18.30 -7.96
C LYS A 60 4.82 17.34 -8.35
N ARG A 61 4.58 16.02 -8.31
CA ARG A 61 5.54 14.97 -8.68
C ARG A 61 4.84 13.87 -9.50
N SER A 62 5.64 12.95 -10.04
CA SER A 62 5.15 11.74 -10.68
C SER A 62 4.61 10.74 -9.65
N CYS A 63 3.91 9.70 -10.11
CA CYS A 63 3.51 8.59 -9.25
C CYS A 63 4.74 7.87 -8.68
N LEU A 64 4.65 7.45 -7.42
CA LEU A 64 5.69 6.69 -6.72
C LEU A 64 5.23 5.24 -6.56
N SER A 65 6.12 4.27 -6.82
CA SER A 65 5.84 2.86 -6.60
C SER A 65 5.76 2.55 -5.11
N VAL A 66 4.67 1.90 -4.68
CA VAL A 66 4.49 1.51 -3.27
C VAL A 66 5.55 0.48 -2.85
N ALA A 67 5.85 -0.51 -3.71
CA ALA A 67 6.91 -1.49 -3.49
C ALA A 67 8.28 -0.84 -3.20
N ARG A 68 8.62 0.25 -3.90
CA ARG A 68 9.86 1.00 -3.65
C ARG A 68 9.85 1.79 -2.34
N ILE A 69 8.68 2.21 -1.86
CA ILE A 69 8.56 2.91 -0.57
C ILE A 69 8.70 1.89 0.57
N ILE A 70 8.09 0.71 0.45
CA ILE A 70 8.18 -0.39 1.44
C ILE A 70 9.64 -0.86 1.60
N THR A 71 10.32 -1.11 0.47
CA THR A 71 11.70 -1.61 0.46
C THR A 71 12.78 -0.54 0.71
N ASP A 72 12.40 0.73 0.83
CA ASP A 72 13.32 1.87 0.90
C ASP A 72 14.41 1.89 -0.21
N ALA A 73 14.04 1.47 -1.42
CA ALA A 73 14.97 1.30 -2.53
C ALA A 73 15.64 2.63 -2.97
N ALA A 74 16.95 2.72 -2.82
CA ALA A 74 17.83 3.86 -3.11
C ALA A 74 18.56 3.72 -4.46
N GLY A 75 17.82 3.28 -5.48
CA GLY A 75 18.31 3.14 -6.85
C GLY A 75 18.44 1.71 -7.31
N GLU A 76 18.01 0.76 -6.49
CA GLU A 76 17.70 -0.60 -6.89
C GLU A 76 16.36 -0.66 -7.63
N ARG A 77 16.26 -1.62 -8.55
CA ARG A 77 14.98 -2.05 -9.11
C ARG A 77 14.35 -3.05 -8.15
N VAL A 78 13.07 -2.87 -7.84
CA VAL A 78 12.28 -3.85 -7.07
C VAL A 78 11.54 -4.75 -8.05
N ALA A 79 11.62 -6.06 -7.83
CA ALA A 79 10.86 -7.08 -8.52
C ALA A 79 10.00 -7.89 -7.53
N TYR A 80 9.10 -8.70 -8.06
CA TYR A 80 8.13 -9.49 -7.32
C TYR A 80 8.48 -10.97 -7.49
N ALA A 81 8.79 -11.65 -6.39
CA ALA A 81 9.28 -13.04 -6.42
C ALA A 81 8.26 -14.00 -7.02
N ASN A 82 6.97 -13.82 -6.72
CA ASN A 82 5.87 -14.62 -7.24
C ASN A 82 5.30 -14.12 -8.59
N GLY A 83 5.83 -13.02 -9.13
CA GLY A 83 5.34 -12.39 -10.37
C GLY A 83 4.03 -11.61 -10.25
N ASP A 84 3.32 -11.69 -9.13
CA ASP A 84 2.12 -10.89 -8.84
C ASP A 84 2.53 -9.51 -8.32
N LYS A 85 2.21 -8.48 -9.11
CA LYS A 85 2.57 -7.10 -8.81
C LYS A 85 1.60 -6.40 -7.84
N THR A 86 0.53 -7.09 -7.45
CA THR A 86 -0.41 -6.64 -6.42
C THR A 86 -0.08 -7.19 -5.04
N ASP A 87 0.76 -8.23 -4.97
CA ASP A 87 1.33 -8.73 -3.74
C ASP A 87 2.56 -7.90 -3.33
N LEU A 88 2.32 -6.93 -2.46
CA LEU A 88 3.31 -6.01 -1.91
C LEU A 88 3.86 -6.46 -0.54
N ARG A 89 3.60 -7.70 -0.11
CA ARG A 89 4.21 -8.24 1.11
C ARG A 89 5.72 -8.21 0.98
N ARG A 90 6.43 -7.77 2.03
CA ARG A 90 7.89 -7.58 2.00
C ARG A 90 8.66 -8.84 1.61
N SER A 91 8.15 -10.01 1.98
CA SER A 91 8.69 -11.33 1.60
C SER A 91 8.63 -11.60 0.08
N ASN A 92 7.71 -10.96 -0.64
CA ASN A 92 7.58 -11.04 -2.09
C ASN A 92 8.44 -10.00 -2.84
N LEU A 93 8.99 -8.99 -2.16
CA LEU A 93 9.73 -7.90 -2.79
C LEU A 93 11.24 -8.16 -2.77
N VAL A 94 11.85 -8.20 -3.96
CA VAL A 94 13.29 -8.48 -4.10
C VAL A 94 14.00 -7.40 -4.91
N PHE A 95 15.26 -7.12 -4.57
CA PHE A 95 16.10 -6.23 -5.39
C PHE A 95 16.64 -6.99 -6.61
N ALA A 96 16.34 -6.49 -7.80
CA ALA A 96 16.67 -7.11 -9.08
C ALA A 96 17.76 -6.35 -9.86
N GLY A 97 18.73 -5.79 -9.12
CA GLY A 97 19.86 -5.03 -9.65
C GLY A 97 19.67 -3.51 -9.64
N LYS A 98 20.59 -2.80 -10.30
CA LYS A 98 20.57 -1.33 -10.41
C LYS A 98 19.41 -0.87 -11.31
N GLY A 99 18.69 0.15 -10.84
CA GLY A 99 17.73 0.93 -11.59
C GLY A 99 18.26 2.31 -11.95
N ASN A 100 17.41 3.12 -12.58
CA ASN A 100 17.77 4.47 -13.05
C ASN A 100 17.51 5.58 -12.03
N SER A 101 16.75 5.27 -10.98
CA SER A 101 16.44 6.24 -9.92
C SER A 101 17.65 6.36 -9.00
N LYS A 102 18.04 7.58 -8.60
CA LYS A 102 19.16 7.78 -7.64
C LYS A 102 18.68 8.16 -6.23
N ILE A 103 17.37 8.32 -6.07
CA ILE A 103 16.74 8.88 -4.87
C ILE A 103 15.72 7.86 -4.35
N ARG A 104 15.58 7.77 -3.04
CA ARG A 104 14.60 6.87 -2.40
C ARG A 104 13.20 7.38 -2.73
N ALA A 105 12.30 6.48 -3.06
CA ALA A 105 10.90 6.86 -3.26
C ALA A 105 10.31 7.47 -1.98
N ARG A 106 10.75 6.96 -0.83
CA ARG A 106 10.34 7.40 0.51
C ARG A 106 10.65 8.88 0.77
N ASP A 107 11.77 9.42 0.26
CA ASP A 107 12.16 10.84 0.41
C ASP A 107 11.18 11.82 -0.26
N PHE A 108 10.37 11.33 -1.21
CA PHE A 108 9.36 12.13 -1.88
C PHE A 108 7.99 12.04 -1.23
N VAL A 109 7.81 11.18 -0.23
CA VAL A 109 6.58 11.11 0.55
C VAL A 109 6.57 12.32 1.47
N VAL A 110 5.76 13.31 1.10
CA VAL A 110 5.49 14.47 1.94
C VAL A 110 4.11 14.28 2.56
N PRO A 111 3.98 14.38 3.91
CA PRO A 111 2.68 14.46 4.55
C PRO A 111 1.91 15.59 3.89
N THR A 112 0.88 15.26 3.11
CA THR A 112 0.14 16.27 2.37
C THR A 112 -0.91 16.82 3.32
N PRO A 113 -0.82 18.09 3.78
CA PRO A 113 -1.83 18.64 4.67
C PRO A 113 -3.16 18.73 3.90
N ARG A 114 -4.05 17.79 4.19
CA ARG A 114 -5.52 17.90 4.03
C ARG A 114 -6.10 18.03 2.62
N LEU A 115 -5.37 17.77 1.55
CA LEU A 115 -5.98 17.75 0.19
C LEU A 115 -6.87 16.52 -0.08
N TYR A 116 -6.91 15.53 0.83
CA TYR A 116 -7.75 14.33 0.71
C TYR A 116 -8.98 14.32 1.64
N SER A 117 -9.45 15.49 2.08
CA SER A 117 -10.51 15.73 3.09
C SER A 117 -11.92 15.20 2.78
N LYS A 118 -12.08 14.14 1.99
CA LYS A 118 -13.42 13.57 1.69
C LYS A 118 -13.47 12.05 1.49
N ILE A 119 -12.40 11.32 1.84
CA ILE A 119 -12.46 9.86 1.87
C ILE A 119 -12.64 9.44 3.31
N GLU A 120 -13.68 8.66 3.55
CA GLU A 120 -13.82 7.92 4.79
C GLU A 120 -13.11 6.58 4.61
N ILE A 121 -12.05 6.34 5.38
CA ILE A 121 -11.37 5.05 5.41
C ILE A 121 -12.06 4.19 6.47
N GLN A 122 -12.54 3.02 6.07
CA GLN A 122 -13.14 2.04 6.96
C GLN A 122 -12.26 0.80 7.01
N HIS A 123 -11.87 0.42 8.22
CA HIS A 123 -11.15 -0.82 8.48
C HIS A 123 -12.19 -1.93 8.73
N VAL A 124 -12.11 -3.01 7.95
CA VAL A 124 -12.99 -4.17 8.05
C VAL A 124 -12.13 -5.39 8.38
N TYR A 125 -12.45 -6.10 9.44
CA TYR A 125 -11.68 -7.26 9.89
C TYR A 125 -12.45 -8.53 9.54
N LYS A 126 -11.80 -9.50 8.91
CA LYS A 126 -12.35 -10.84 8.76
C LYS A 126 -12.14 -11.61 10.06
N ASP A 127 -13.19 -12.25 10.54
CA ASP A 127 -13.06 -13.22 11.62
C ASP A 127 -12.54 -14.57 11.10
N LYS A 128 -12.20 -15.48 12.02
CA LYS A 128 -11.72 -16.84 11.71
C LYS A 128 -12.75 -17.70 10.95
N HIS A 129 -13.99 -17.23 10.83
CA HIS A 129 -15.09 -17.91 10.16
C HIS A 129 -15.47 -17.23 8.82
N GLY A 130 -14.67 -16.24 8.38
CA GLY A 130 -14.90 -15.49 7.14
C GLY A 130 -16.03 -14.46 7.22
N GLN A 131 -16.62 -14.20 8.40
CA GLN A 131 -17.55 -13.09 8.57
C GLN A 131 -16.80 -11.77 8.76
N THR A 132 -17.33 -10.72 8.15
CA THR A 132 -16.74 -9.38 8.19
C THR A 132 -17.31 -8.57 9.36
N GLY A 133 -16.49 -8.34 10.37
CA GLY A 133 -16.78 -7.41 11.46
C GLY A 133 -16.36 -5.99 11.06
N THR A 134 -17.27 -5.02 11.14
CA THR A 134 -16.90 -3.60 11.09
C THR A 134 -16.55 -3.14 12.50
N ILE A 135 -15.29 -2.80 12.75
CA ILE A 135 -14.93 -2.01 13.92
C ILE A 135 -14.90 -0.56 13.44
N ALA A 136 -15.83 0.26 13.90
CA ALA A 136 -15.87 1.69 13.57
C ALA A 136 -14.75 2.44 14.30
N GLY A 137 -13.51 2.22 13.88
CA GLY A 137 -12.36 3.02 14.28
C GLY A 137 -12.18 4.17 13.28
N SER A 138 -12.74 5.34 13.59
CA SER A 138 -12.52 6.54 12.79
C SER A 138 -11.11 7.07 13.09
N VAL A 139 -10.11 6.60 12.35
CA VAL A 139 -8.77 7.23 12.36
C VAL A 139 -8.86 8.47 11.49
N MET A 140 -8.99 9.65 12.11
CA MET A 140 -8.82 10.92 11.40
C MET A 140 -7.34 11.08 11.04
N THR A 141 -6.99 10.83 9.78
CA THR A 141 -5.73 11.27 9.17
C THR A 141 -5.81 12.73 8.73
#